data_AF-A0A3M8SLH6-F1
#
_entry.id   AF-A0A3M8SLH6-F1
#
_cell.length_a   1.000
_cell.length_b   1.000
_cell.length_c   1.000
_cell.angle_alpha   90.00
_cell.angle_beta   90.00
_cell.angle_gamma   90.00
#
_symmetry.space_group_name_H-M   'P 1'
#
loop_
_entity.id
_entity.type
_entity.pdbx_description
1 polymer ?
#
loop_
_entity_poly.entity_id
_entity_poly.type
_entity_poly.pdbx_seq_one_letter_code
_entity_poly.pdbx_strand_id
1 'polypeptide(L)'
;MNSKVEQSKTGGAGDLVKLALALVLVAAGVVAYIWFSNLAGELRSLMVVAGLVLGAALFMTTVKGAQTREFLSESRFELRKVVWPTRQEAMRTTWVVMIAVALLSLILAGFDVVIQFGVKYLLAR
;
A
#
# COMPACT_ATOMS: atom_id res chain seq x y z
N MET A 1 4.62 10.40 -30.05
CA MET A 1 3.98 11.17 -28.97
C MET A 1 2.71 11.79 -29.51
N ASN A 2 1.57 11.15 -29.26
CA ASN A 2 0.26 11.75 -29.47
C ASN A 2 -0.42 11.77 -28.10
N SER A 3 -0.23 12.86 -27.37
CA SER A 3 -0.85 13.10 -26.07
C SER A 3 -2.32 13.49 -26.26
N LYS A 4 -3.13 12.57 -26.80
CA LYS A 4 -4.53 12.57 -26.40
C LYS A 4 -4.51 12.22 -24.93
N VAL A 5 -4.52 13.27 -24.10
CA VAL A 5 -5.00 13.18 -22.72
C VAL A 5 -6.34 12.48 -22.86
N GLU A 6 -6.37 11.18 -22.54
CA GLU A 6 -7.62 10.47 -22.44
C GLU A 6 -8.47 11.27 -21.47
N GLN A 7 -9.53 11.89 -21.98
CA GLN A 7 -10.54 12.48 -21.13
C GLN A 7 -11.05 11.33 -20.27
N SER A 8 -10.62 11.31 -19.01
CA SER A 8 -11.14 10.40 -18.01
C SER A 8 -12.65 10.56 -18.06
N LYS A 9 -13.36 9.55 -18.60
CA LYS A 9 -14.82 9.55 -18.66
C LYS A 9 -15.28 9.84 -17.23
N THR A 10 -15.75 11.06 -17.00
CA THR A 10 -16.16 11.48 -15.67
C THR A 10 -17.52 10.86 -15.47
N GLY A 11 -17.58 9.87 -14.57
CA GLY A 11 -18.83 9.20 -14.25
C GLY A 11 -19.90 10.22 -13.88
N GLY A 12 -21.08 10.13 -14.51
CA GLY A 12 -22.21 10.99 -14.17
C GLY A 12 -22.72 10.74 -12.74
N ALA A 13 -23.76 11.48 -12.34
CA ALA A 13 -24.34 11.37 -10.99
C ALA A 13 -24.69 9.92 -10.59
N GLY A 14 -25.15 9.09 -11.54
CA GLY A 14 -25.46 7.68 -11.29
C GLY A 14 -24.22 6.81 -10.97
N ASP A 15 -23.05 7.16 -11.49
CA ASP A 15 -21.79 6.47 -11.19
C ASP A 15 -21.30 6.81 -9.78
N LEU A 16 -21.46 8.08 -9.38
CA LEU A 16 -21.18 8.55 -8.03
C LEU A 16 -22.07 7.84 -6.99
N VAL A 17 -23.36 7.65 -7.30
CA VAL A 17 -24.28 6.91 -6.43
C VAL A 17 -23.84 5.45 -6.27
N LYS A 18 -23.45 4.77 -7.36
CA LYS A 18 -22.93 3.39 -7.27
C LYS A 18 -21.65 3.31 -6.44
N LEU A 19 -20.76 4.30 -6.58
CA LEU A 19 -19.53 4.38 -5.79
C LEU A 19 -19.81 4.58 -4.30
N ALA A 20 -20.72 5.51 -3.98
CA ALA A 20 -21.14 5.76 -2.60
C ALA A 20 -21.80 4.51 -2.01
N LEU A 21 -22.67 3.84 -2.77
CA LEU A 21 -23.31 2.59 -2.36
C LEU A 21 -22.29 1.47 -2.12
N ALA A 22 -21.26 1.35 -2.96
CA ALA A 22 -20.18 0.39 -2.77
C ALA A 22 -19.43 0.64 -1.45
N LEU A 23 -19.11 1.90 -1.12
CA LEU A 23 -18.48 2.27 0.16
C LEU A 23 -19.39 1.97 1.35
N VAL A 24 -20.70 2.25 1.23
CA VAL A 24 -21.69 1.96 2.27
C VAL A 24 -21.80 0.46 2.52
N LEU A 25 -21.77 -0.40 1.47
CA LEU A 25 -21.81 -1.85 1.65
C LEU A 25 -20.58 -2.39 2.41
N VAL A 26 -19.39 -1.88 2.11
CA VAL A 26 -18.17 -2.25 2.83
C VAL A 26 -18.26 -1.80 4.29
N ALA A 27 -18.66 -0.54 4.53
CA ALA A 27 -18.86 0.00 5.87
C ALA A 27 -19.91 -0.80 6.65
N ALA A 28 -21.02 -1.17 6.01
CA ALA A 28 -22.06 -2.00 6.61
C ALA A 28 -21.54 -3.37 7.02
N GLY A 29 -20.67 -4.00 6.22
CA GLY A 29 -20.01 -5.26 6.59
C GLY A 29 -19.13 -5.12 7.84
N VAL A 30 -18.36 -4.04 7.94
CA VAL A 30 -17.53 -3.75 9.14
C VAL A 30 -18.40 -3.43 10.35
N VAL A 31 -19.47 -2.64 10.18
CA VAL A 31 -20.41 -2.33 11.26
C VAL A 31 -21.12 -3.58 11.74
N ALA A 32 -21.53 -4.47 10.84
CA ALA A 32 -22.13 -5.76 11.19
C ALA A 32 -21.17 -6.59 12.07
N TYR A 33 -19.86 -6.58 11.79
CA TYR A 33 -18.87 -7.26 12.62
C TYR A 33 -18.80 -6.71 14.06
N ILE A 34 -19.01 -5.41 14.25
CA ILE A 34 -19.00 -4.79 15.58
C ILE A 34 -20.33 -5.07 16.31
N TRP A 35 -21.45 -4.96 15.62
CA TRP A 35 -22.78 -5.08 16.22
C TRP A 35 -23.15 -6.53 16.59
N PHE A 36 -22.79 -7.49 15.72
CA PHE A 36 -23.03 -8.92 15.95
C PHE A 36 -21.87 -9.58 16.71
N SER A 37 -21.44 -8.97 17.82
CA SER A 37 -20.37 -9.49 18.68
C SER A 37 -20.72 -10.81 19.38
N ASN A 38 -22.02 -11.15 19.46
CA ASN A 38 -22.52 -12.37 20.09
C ASN A 38 -22.48 -13.62 19.16
N LEU A 39 -22.14 -13.47 17.88
CA LEU A 39 -22.03 -14.58 16.94
C LEU A 39 -20.64 -15.21 16.98
N ALA A 40 -20.53 -16.48 16.59
CA ALA A 40 -19.25 -17.16 16.41
C ALA A 40 -18.35 -16.35 15.46
N GLY A 41 -17.05 -16.27 15.79
CA GLY A 41 -16.09 -15.42 15.07
C GLY A 41 -16.02 -15.67 13.57
N GLU A 42 -16.23 -16.93 13.15
CA GLU A 42 -16.27 -17.35 11.73
C GLU A 42 -17.47 -16.76 10.99
N LEU A 43 -18.67 -16.82 11.60
CA LEU A 43 -19.88 -16.27 10.97
C LEU A 43 -19.81 -14.75 10.86
N ARG A 44 -19.14 -14.11 11.81
CA ARG A 44 -18.93 -12.67 11.87
C ARG A 44 -17.96 -12.17 10.80
N SER A 45 -16.85 -12.89 10.58
CA SER A 45 -15.90 -12.56 9.52
C SER A 45 -16.52 -12.74 8.12
N LEU A 46 -17.42 -13.72 7.95
CA LEU A 46 -18.18 -13.89 6.71
C LEU A 46 -19.04 -12.68 6.34
N MET A 47 -19.59 -11.94 7.31
CA MET A 47 -20.36 -10.71 7.03
C MET A 47 -19.47 -9.60 6.44
N VAL A 48 -18.24 -9.47 6.93
CA VAL A 48 -17.25 -8.52 6.39
C VAL A 48 -16.86 -8.93 4.98
N VAL A 49 -16.59 -10.22 4.77
CA VAL A 49 -16.27 -10.76 3.45
C VAL A 49 -17.42 -10.51 2.47
N ALA A 50 -18.67 -10.76 2.88
CA ALA A 50 -19.85 -10.50 2.06
C ALA A 50 -19.97 -9.00 1.69
N GLY A 51 -19.80 -8.10 2.66
CA GLY A 51 -19.80 -6.65 2.41
C GLY A 51 -18.69 -6.20 1.44
N LEU A 52 -17.49 -6.76 1.59
CA LEU A 52 -16.36 -6.54 0.68
C LEU A 52 -16.65 -7.05 -0.74
N VAL A 53 -17.18 -8.27 -0.87
CA VAL A 53 -17.49 -8.89 -2.16
C VAL A 53 -18.58 -8.10 -2.88
N LEU A 54 -19.66 -7.74 -2.19
CA LEU A 54 -20.75 -6.96 -2.77
C LEU A 54 -20.30 -5.53 -3.14
N GLY A 55 -19.53 -4.87 -2.27
CA GLY A 55 -18.95 -3.56 -2.55
C GLY A 55 -18.01 -3.60 -3.76
N ALA A 56 -17.13 -4.60 -3.83
CA ALA A 56 -16.23 -4.79 -4.97
C ALA A 56 -16.99 -5.09 -6.27
N ALA A 57 -18.03 -5.93 -6.21
CA ALA A 57 -18.88 -6.23 -7.37
C ALA A 57 -19.57 -4.96 -7.90
N LEU A 58 -20.12 -4.12 -7.04
CA LEU A 58 -20.69 -2.83 -7.44
C LEU A 58 -19.62 -1.89 -8.01
N PHE A 59 -18.46 -1.80 -7.37
CA PHE A 59 -17.33 -0.99 -7.83
C PHE A 59 -16.86 -1.40 -9.25
N MET A 60 -16.87 -2.71 -9.56
CA MET A 60 -16.51 -3.20 -10.90
C MET A 60 -17.49 -2.77 -12.00
N THR A 61 -18.74 -2.43 -11.66
CA THR A 61 -19.74 -1.91 -12.62
C THR A 61 -19.68 -0.40 -12.84
N THR A 62 -18.82 0.29 -12.08
CA THR A 62 -18.66 1.75 -12.09
C THR A 62 -17.64 2.15 -13.18
N VAL A 63 -17.70 3.37 -13.72
CA VAL A 63 -16.76 3.86 -14.75
C VAL A 63 -15.31 3.82 -14.23
N LYS A 64 -15.11 4.17 -12.94
CA LYS A 64 -13.81 4.05 -12.27
C LYS A 64 -13.31 2.59 -12.19
N GLY A 65 -14.22 1.63 -12.03
CA GLY A 65 -13.87 0.20 -12.03
C GLY A 65 -13.36 -0.27 -13.39
N ALA A 66 -14.01 0.17 -14.47
CA ALA A 66 -13.56 -0.12 -15.84
C ALA A 66 -12.17 0.51 -16.12
N GLN A 67 -11.98 1.78 -15.78
CA GLN A 67 -10.69 2.47 -15.91
C GLN A 67 -9.58 1.78 -15.12
N THR A 68 -9.89 1.28 -13.92
CA THR A 68 -8.93 0.53 -13.10
C THR A 68 -8.48 -0.75 -13.81
N ARG A 69 -9.41 -1.49 -14.44
CA ARG A 69 -9.07 -2.73 -15.19
C ARG A 69 -8.20 -2.44 -16.41
N GLU A 70 -8.50 -1.37 -17.13
CA GLU A 70 -7.72 -0.89 -18.27
C GLU A 70 -6.30 -0.47 -17.83
N PHE A 71 -6.20 0.36 -16.79
CA PHE A 71 -4.93 0.75 -16.17
C PHE A 71 -4.10 -0.43 -15.69
N LEU A 72 -4.72 -1.46 -15.10
CA LEU A 72 -4.03 -2.69 -14.71
C LEU A 72 -3.47 -3.43 -15.92
N SER A 73 -4.21 -3.46 -17.03
CA SER A 73 -3.77 -4.12 -18.27
C SER A 73 -2.59 -3.38 -18.91
N GLU A 74 -2.62 -2.05 -18.92
CA GLU A 74 -1.53 -1.19 -19.38
C GLU A 74 -0.31 -1.31 -18.48
N SER A 75 -0.50 -1.28 -17.16
CA SER A 75 0.56 -1.48 -16.17
C SER A 75 1.27 -2.81 -16.37
N ARG A 76 0.54 -3.90 -16.68
CA ARG A 76 1.14 -5.20 -17.01
C ARG A 76 1.94 -5.17 -18.31
N PHE A 77 1.55 -4.36 -19.27
CA PHE A 77 2.32 -4.16 -20.50
C PHE A 77 3.61 -3.38 -20.23
N GLU A 78 3.54 -2.30 -19.45
CA GLU A 78 4.71 -1.51 -19.05
C GLU A 78 5.68 -2.31 -18.17
N LEU A 79 5.18 -3.17 -17.28
CA LEU A 79 6.01 -4.08 -16.47
C LEU A 79 6.86 -5.02 -17.33
N ARG A 80 6.46 -5.33 -18.57
CA ARG A 80 7.30 -6.14 -19.49
C ARG A 80 8.46 -5.34 -20.08
N LYS A 81 8.38 -4.01 -20.07
CA LYS A 81 9.47 -3.12 -20.48
C LYS A 81 10.47 -2.89 -19.35
N VAL A 82 10.16 -3.32 -18.12
CA VAL A 82 11.09 -3.24 -17.00
C VAL A 82 12.19 -4.27 -17.19
N VAL A 83 13.39 -3.77 -17.45
CA VAL A 83 14.60 -4.59 -17.43
C VAL A 83 14.98 -4.79 -15.97
N TRP A 84 14.74 -6.00 -15.46
CA TRP A 84 15.17 -6.35 -14.11
C TRP A 84 16.71 -6.46 -14.07
N PRO A 85 17.35 -5.93 -13.02
CA PRO A 85 18.79 -5.94 -12.90
C PRO A 85 19.30 -7.38 -12.88
N THR A 86 20.47 -7.59 -13.48
CA THR A 86 21.14 -8.90 -13.37
C THR A 86 21.52 -9.18 -11.92
N ARG A 87 21.72 -10.45 -11.55
CA ARG A 87 22.18 -10.81 -10.19
C ARG A 87 23.45 -10.05 -9.78
N GLN A 88 24.33 -9.79 -10.74
CA GLN A 88 25.58 -9.06 -10.51
C GLN A 88 25.33 -7.58 -10.23
N GLU A 89 24.46 -6.93 -11.00
CA GLU A 89 24.06 -5.52 -10.78
C GLU A 89 23.35 -5.34 -9.44
N ALA A 90 22.40 -6.23 -9.12
CA ALA A 90 21.69 -6.22 -7.84
C ALA A 90 22.63 -6.42 -6.64
N MET A 91 23.62 -7.30 -6.77
CA MET A 91 24.65 -7.48 -5.73
C MET A 91 25.54 -6.26 -5.60
N ARG A 92 25.94 -5.64 -6.72
CA ARG A 92 26.76 -4.42 -6.68
C ARG A 92 26.06 -3.27 -5.94
N THR A 93 24.78 -3.03 -6.23
CA THR A 93 24.01 -2.00 -5.53
C THR A 93 23.79 -2.34 -4.06
N THR A 94 23.56 -3.62 -3.73
CA THR A 94 23.45 -4.09 -2.35
C THR A 94 24.75 -3.83 -1.57
N TRP A 95 25.92 -4.14 -2.15
CA TRP A 95 27.21 -3.89 -1.50
C TRP A 95 27.45 -2.41 -1.24
N VAL A 96 27.07 -1.52 -2.18
CA VAL A 96 27.16 -0.06 -1.97
C VAL A 96 26.34 0.36 -0.75
N VAL A 97 25.09 -0.11 -0.63
CA VAL A 97 24.23 0.19 0.52
C VAL A 97 24.80 -0.39 1.81
N MET A 98 25.28 -1.64 1.79
CA MET A 98 25.87 -2.27 2.98
C MET A 98 27.09 -1.51 3.49
N ILE A 99 27.97 -1.05 2.60
CA ILE A 99 29.14 -0.25 2.97
C ILE A 99 28.71 1.08 3.57
N ALA A 100 27.73 1.76 2.95
CA ALA A 100 27.22 3.04 3.47
C ALA A 100 26.61 2.88 4.87
N VAL A 101 25.80 1.85 5.09
CA VAL A 101 25.19 1.55 6.41
C VAL A 101 26.26 1.14 7.44
N ALA A 102 27.24 0.33 7.05
CA ALA A 102 28.36 -0.04 7.92
C ALA A 102 29.18 1.19 8.36
N LEU A 103 29.44 2.12 7.44
CA LEU A 103 30.17 3.36 7.77
C LEU A 103 29.36 4.25 8.71
N LEU A 104 28.08 4.48 8.42
CA LEU A 104 27.20 5.30 9.26
C LEU A 104 27.04 4.70 10.66
N SER A 105 26.83 3.38 10.76
CA SER A 105 26.71 2.70 12.05
C SER A 105 28.00 2.78 12.86
N LEU A 106 29.17 2.68 12.22
CA LEU A 106 30.45 2.84 12.90
C LEU A 106 30.65 4.27 13.42
N ILE A 107 30.28 5.29 12.64
CA ILE A 107 30.34 6.69 13.06
C ILE A 107 29.41 6.94 14.26
N LEU A 108 28.17 6.46 14.19
CA LEU A 108 27.21 6.59 15.29
C LEU A 108 27.71 5.87 16.55
N ALA A 109 28.20 4.64 16.43
CA ALA A 109 28.79 3.90 17.54
C ALA A 109 29.99 4.65 18.15
N GLY A 110 30.81 5.32 17.32
CA GLY A 110 31.88 6.18 17.79
C GLY A 110 31.38 7.35 18.64
N PHE A 111 30.33 8.05 18.18
CA PHE A 111 29.70 9.11 18.96
C PHE A 111 29.09 8.58 20.27
N ASP A 112 28.44 7.42 20.25
CA ASP A 112 27.87 6.80 21.44
C ASP A 112 28.94 6.56 22.51
N VAL A 113 30.11 6.06 22.12
CA VAL A 113 31.25 5.84 23.04
C VAL A 113 31.77 7.16 23.62
N VAL A 114 31.94 8.19 22.77
CA VAL A 114 32.43 9.51 23.21
C VAL A 114 31.44 10.17 24.18
N ILE A 115 30.15 10.15 23.85
CA ILE A 115 29.09 10.69 24.70
C ILE A 115 29.02 9.91 26.01
N GLN A 116 29.06 8.57 25.96
CA GLN A 116 29.04 7.74 27.15
C GLN A 116 30.23 8.03 28.08
N PHE A 117 31.43 8.22 27.53
CA PHE A 117 32.60 8.61 28.31
C PHE A 117 32.42 9.99 28.95
N GLY A 118 31.94 10.98 28.19
CA GLY A 118 31.67 12.33 28.70
C GLY A 118 30.63 12.34 29.83
N VAL A 119 29.53 11.59 29.66
CA VAL A 119 28.49 11.45 30.68
C VAL A 119 29.04 10.77 31.94
N LYS A 120 29.82 9.69 31.80
CA LYS A 120 30.46 9.02 32.95
C LYS A 120 31.41 9.95 33.68
N TYR A 121 32.22 10.73 32.97
CA TYR A 121 33.13 11.68 33.59
C TYR A 121 32.38 12.78 34.37
N LEU A 122 31.23 13.22 33.87
CA LEU A 122 30.43 14.28 34.49
C LEU A 122 29.60 13.78 35.69
N LEU A 123 29.11 12.54 35.64
CA LEU A 123 28.33 11.89 36.74
C LEU A 123 29.20 11.17 37.78
N ALA A 124 30.43 10.78 37.44
CA ALA A 124 31.38 10.15 38.38
C ALA A 124 32.14 11.18 39.24
N ARG A 125 31.65 12.43 39.26
CA ARG A 125 31.97 13.49 40.20
C ARG A 125 30.68 13.95 40.86
#